data_AF-A0A848Y6V6-F1
#
_entry.id   AF-A0A848Y6V6-F1
#
_cell.length_a   1.000
_cell.length_b   1.000
_cell.length_c   1.000
_cell.angle_alpha   90.00
_cell.angle_beta   90.00
_cell.angle_gamma   90.00
#
_symmetry.space_group_name_H-M   'P 1'
#
loop_
_entity.id
_entity.type
_entity.pdbx_description
1 polymer ?
#
loop_
_entity_poly.entity_id
_entity_poly.type
_entity_poly.pdbx_seq_one_letter_code
_entity_poly.pdbx_strand_id
1 'polypeptide(L)'
;FKIAQFFGGDTKLVVAGSGHIAGVVNPPEAGKYQYWLNDKGADTVEEWLDGAEEHPGSWWPHWAKWTGKRSGKKVKARKPGDGKLKPIEDAPGSYVKVRS
;
A
#
# COMPACT_ATOMS: atom_id res chain seq x y z
N PHE A 1 2.16 15.26 -2.35
CA PHE A 1 2.78 15.70 -3.62
C PHE A 1 4.27 15.91 -3.50
N LYS A 2 4.74 17.04 -2.94
CA LYS A 2 6.18 17.31 -2.80
C LYS A 2 6.95 16.20 -2.07
N ILE A 3 6.32 15.52 -1.10
CA ILE A 3 6.96 14.38 -0.42
C ILE A 3 7.43 13.28 -1.38
N ALA A 4 6.69 13.02 -2.47
CA ALA A 4 7.07 12.05 -3.49
C ALA A 4 8.33 12.48 -4.26
N GLN A 5 8.55 13.80 -4.43
CA GLN A 5 9.72 14.37 -5.10
C GLN A 5 11.00 14.27 -4.26
N PHE A 6 10.87 14.10 -2.94
CA PHE A 6 12.01 13.92 -2.04
C PHE A 6 12.41 12.45 -1.87
N PHE A 7 11.62 11.49 -2.37
CA PHE A 7 12.01 10.08 -2.39
C PHE A 7 12.81 9.76 -3.66
N GLY A 8 13.93 9.05 -3.50
CA GLY A 8 14.73 8.55 -4.62
C GLY A 8 14.18 7.25 -5.21
N GLY A 9 14.72 6.84 -6.37
CA GLY A 9 14.31 5.61 -7.06
C GLY A 9 12.95 5.71 -7.75
N ASP A 10 12.42 4.56 -8.21
CA ASP A 10 11.10 4.50 -8.86
C ASP A 10 9.98 4.65 -7.81
N THR A 11 9.58 5.90 -7.58
CA THR A 11 8.52 6.29 -6.64
C THR A 11 7.20 6.46 -7.38
N LYS A 12 6.13 5.87 -6.84
CA LYS A 12 4.76 5.99 -7.35
C LYS A 12 3.88 6.69 -6.31
N LEU A 13 3.20 7.74 -6.74
CA LEU A 13 2.18 8.39 -5.93
C LEU A 13 0.81 7.82 -6.29
N VAL A 14 0.04 7.45 -5.28
CA VAL A 14 -1.33 6.96 -5.40
C VAL A 14 -2.20 7.80 -4.48
N VAL A 15 -3.29 8.33 -5.00
CA VAL A 15 -4.27 9.08 -4.19
C VAL A 15 -5.51 8.20 -4.05
N ALA A 16 -5.84 7.80 -2.82
CA ALA A 16 -7.05 7.04 -2.54
C ALA A 16 -8.25 7.98 -2.37
N GLY A 17 -9.41 7.60 -2.89
CA GLY A 17 -10.67 8.26 -2.58
C GLY A 17 -11.11 8.03 -1.14
N SER A 18 -11.96 8.91 -0.62
CA SER A 18 -12.45 8.95 0.77
C SER A 18 -11.48 9.56 1.80
N GLY A 19 -11.87 9.53 3.07
CA GLY A 19 -11.12 10.11 4.19
C GLY A 19 -9.98 9.22 4.71
N HIS A 20 -9.23 9.72 5.71
CA HIS A 20 -8.00 9.10 6.21
C HIS A 20 -8.07 7.57 6.44
N ILE A 21 -9.07 7.09 7.18
CA ILE A 21 -9.24 5.65 7.46
C ILE A 21 -9.92 4.93 6.30
N ALA A 22 -11.02 5.46 5.78
CA ALA A 22 -11.82 4.80 4.75
C ALA A 22 -11.10 4.68 3.40
N GLY A 23 -10.18 5.59 3.08
CA GLY A 23 -9.36 5.52 1.87
C GLY A 23 -8.17 4.56 2.00
N VAL A 24 -7.50 4.53 3.15
CA VAL A 24 -6.36 3.63 3.36
C VAL A 24 -6.81 2.18 3.60
N VAL A 25 -7.85 1.98 4.40
CA VAL A 25 -8.47 0.67 4.68
C VAL A 25 -9.65 0.43 3.75
N ASN A 26 -9.35 0.15 2.48
CA ASN A 26 -10.35 -0.14 1.46
C ASN A 26 -10.12 -1.56 0.90
N PRO A 27 -10.69 -2.62 1.47
CA PRO A 27 -10.53 -3.97 0.95
C PRO A 27 -11.16 -4.09 -0.45
N PRO A 28 -10.51 -4.77 -1.42
CA PRO A 28 -10.99 -4.85 -2.80
C PRO A 28 -12.36 -5.51 -2.92
N GLU A 29 -12.70 -6.43 -2.02
CA GLU A 29 -13.99 -7.11 -1.97
C GLU A 29 -15.16 -6.18 -1.66
N ALA A 30 -14.89 -5.01 -1.05
CA ALA A 30 -15.93 -4.03 -0.77
C ALA A 30 -16.45 -3.32 -2.03
N GLY A 31 -15.66 -3.28 -3.11
CA GLY A 31 -16.04 -2.61 -4.36
C GLY A 31 -16.35 -1.12 -4.21
N LYS A 32 -15.79 -0.45 -3.19
CA LYS A 32 -16.06 0.95 -2.88
C LYS A 32 -14.92 1.87 -3.33
N TYR A 33 -15.28 3.13 -3.54
CA TYR A 33 -14.39 4.23 -3.86
C TYR A 33 -13.60 4.02 -5.16
N GLN A 34 -12.53 4.78 -5.29
CA GLN A 34 -11.67 4.86 -6.44
C GLN A 34 -10.28 5.29 -5.96
N TYR A 35 -9.30 5.27 -6.85
CA TYR A 35 -7.99 5.85 -6.63
C TYR A 35 -7.48 6.47 -7.93
N TRP A 36 -6.58 7.43 -7.80
CA TRP A 36 -5.97 8.10 -8.94
C TRP A 36 -4.50 7.76 -9.08
N LEU A 37 -4.06 7.62 -10.32
CA LEU A 37 -2.67 7.45 -10.72
C LEU A 37 -2.31 8.49 -11.76
N ASN A 38 -1.07 8.97 -11.74
CA ASN A 38 -0.53 9.78 -12.82
C ASN A 38 0.93 9.38 -13.04
N ASP A 39 1.21 8.78 -14.20
CA ASP A 39 2.53 8.31 -14.59
C ASP A 39 3.41 9.39 -15.23
N LYS A 40 2.87 10.56 -15.57
CA LYS A 40 3.58 11.64 -16.27
C LYS A 40 4.35 12.56 -15.32
N GLY A 41 4.09 12.47 -14.01
CA GLY A 41 4.63 13.40 -13.03
C GLY A 41 4.03 14.81 -13.18
N ALA A 42 4.25 15.66 -12.18
CA ALA A 42 3.82 17.05 -12.19
C ALA A 42 4.60 17.85 -11.13
N ASP A 43 4.70 19.16 -11.33
CA ASP A 43 5.38 20.06 -10.40
C ASP A 43 4.45 20.55 -9.29
N THR A 44 3.16 20.66 -9.59
CA THR A 44 2.09 21.03 -8.65
C THR A 44 1.10 19.89 -8.38
N VAL A 45 0.29 20.07 -7.33
CA VAL A 45 -0.77 19.10 -6.98
C VAL A 45 -1.87 19.14 -8.02
N GLU A 46 -2.22 20.35 -8.44
CA GLU A 46 -3.27 20.67 -9.40
C GLU A 46 -2.97 20.01 -10.75
N GLU A 47 -1.77 20.23 -11.29
CA GLU A 47 -1.32 19.59 -12.54
C GLU A 47 -1.30 18.06 -12.44
N TRP A 48 -0.94 17.52 -11.26
CA TRP A 48 -0.97 16.08 -11.09
C TRP A 48 -2.39 15.54 -11.14
N LEU A 49 -3.33 16.20 -10.46
CA LEU A 49 -4.73 15.80 -10.41
C LEU A 49 -5.39 15.92 -11.78
N ASP A 50 -5.13 17.02 -12.50
CA ASP A 50 -5.66 17.24 -13.86
C ASP A 50 -5.16 16.18 -14.85
N GLY A 51 -3.93 15.69 -14.65
CA GLY A 51 -3.34 14.63 -15.46
C GLY A 51 -3.61 13.21 -14.96
N ALA A 52 -4.31 13.04 -13.84
CA ALA A 52 -4.50 11.74 -13.22
C ALA A 52 -5.65 10.94 -13.83
N GLU A 53 -5.45 9.64 -13.96
CA GLU A 53 -6.48 8.69 -14.35
C GLU A 53 -7.17 8.15 -13.10
N GLU A 54 -8.51 8.20 -13.10
CA GLU A 54 -9.32 7.58 -12.07
C GLU A 54 -9.49 6.09 -12.33
N HIS A 55 -9.23 5.27 -11.31
CA HIS A 55 -9.43 3.84 -11.33
C HIS A 55 -10.48 3.44 -10.28
N PRO A 56 -11.53 2.70 -10.65
CA PRO A 56 -12.55 2.28 -9.70
C PRO A 56 -12.01 1.23 -8.71
N GLY A 57 -12.54 1.27 -7.48
CA GLY A 57 -12.28 0.30 -6.43
C GLY A 57 -11.04 0.59 -5.58
N SER A 58 -10.51 -0.47 -4.95
CA SER A 58 -9.37 -0.38 -4.05
C SER A 58 -8.05 -0.17 -4.79
N TRP A 59 -7.15 0.61 -4.18
CA TRP A 59 -5.76 0.77 -4.63
C TRP A 59 -4.85 -0.42 -4.27
N TRP A 60 -5.30 -1.31 -3.37
CA TRP A 60 -4.50 -2.45 -2.88
C TRP A 60 -4.01 -3.39 -4.00
N PRO A 61 -4.82 -3.76 -5.01
CA PRO A 61 -4.35 -4.61 -6.11
C PRO A 61 -3.25 -3.96 -6.95
N HIS A 62 -3.33 -2.64 -7.18
CA HIS A 62 -2.28 -1.89 -7.86
C HIS A 62 -0.97 -1.94 -7.06
N TRP A 63 -1.04 -1.69 -5.75
CA TRP A 63 0.11 -1.78 -4.86
C TRP A 63 0.69 -3.21 -4.79
N ALA A 64 -0.15 -4.24 -4.71
CA ALA A 64 0.27 -5.64 -4.71
C ALA A 64 1.01 -6.02 -6.01
N LYS A 65 0.55 -5.53 -7.16
CA LYS A 65 1.24 -5.70 -8.44
C LYS A 65 2.59 -4.99 -8.47
N TRP A 66 2.66 -3.76 -7.95
CA TRP A 66 3.89 -2.96 -7.93
C TRP A 66 4.94 -3.55 -7.00
N THR A 67 4.56 -4.01 -5.80
CA THR A 67 5.44 -4.69 -4.84
C THR A 67 5.82 -6.09 -5.30
N GLY A 68 4.90 -6.83 -5.92
CA GLY A 68 5.18 -8.19 -6.42
C GLY A 68 6.36 -8.27 -7.38
N LYS A 69 6.57 -7.24 -8.22
CA LYS A 69 7.74 -7.12 -9.09
C LYS A 69 9.07 -6.94 -8.33
N ARG A 70 9.00 -6.52 -7.07
CA ARG A 70 10.13 -6.21 -6.18
C ARG A 70 10.35 -7.25 -5.08
N SER A 71 9.45 -8.22 -4.93
CA SER A 71 9.49 -9.24 -3.87
C SER A 71 10.28 -10.51 -4.22
N GLY A 72 11.00 -10.50 -5.35
CA GLY A 72 11.78 -11.65 -5.81
C GLY A 72 10.91 -12.82 -6.32
N LYS A 73 11.52 -14.01 -6.43
CA LYS A 73 10.83 -15.20 -6.94
C LYS A 73 9.89 -15.79 -5.89
N LYS A 74 8.78 -16.38 -6.35
CA LYS A 74 7.93 -17.21 -5.50
C LYS A 74 8.71 -18.43 -5.02
N VAL A 75 8.62 -18.69 -3.72
CA VAL A 75 9.21 -19.87 -3.05
C VAL A 75 8.13 -20.58 -2.25
N LYS A 76 8.39 -21.81 -1.80
CA LYS A 76 7.48 -22.51 -0.90
C LYS A 76 7.26 -21.67 0.36
N ALA A 77 6.02 -21.65 0.85
CA ALA A 77 5.68 -20.97 2.08
C ALA A 77 6.52 -21.52 3.24
N ARG A 78 7.08 -20.61 4.06
CA ARG A 78 7.84 -20.97 5.26
C ARG A 78 6.88 -21.14 6.43
N LYS A 79 7.14 -22.06 7.35
CA LYS A 79 6.39 -22.13 8.60
C LYS A 79 7.09 -21.25 9.64
N PRO A 80 6.34 -20.41 10.37
CA PRO A 80 6.89 -19.69 11.51
C PRO A 80 7.58 -20.67 12.47
N GLY A 81 8.84 -20.39 12.84
CA GLY A 81 9.62 -21.25 13.72
C GLY A 81 10.58 -22.24 13.04
N ASP A 82 10.52 -22.44 11.72
CA ASP A 82 11.44 -23.36 10.99
C ASP A 82 12.90 -22.85 10.93
N GLY A 83 13.17 -21.62 11.39
CA GLY A 83 14.48 -21.00 11.38
C GLY A 83 15.20 -21.04 12.73
N LYS A 84 16.17 -20.14 12.92
CA LYS A 84 16.90 -20.01 14.20
C LYS A 84 16.06 -19.41 15.33
N LEU A 85 14.98 -18.70 15.00
CA LEU A 85 14.12 -18.00 15.94
C LEU A 85 12.91 -18.86 16.27
N LYS A 86 12.68 -19.12 17.55
CA LYS A 86 11.52 -19.87 18.04
C LYS A 86 10.32 -18.94 18.19
N PRO A 87 9.08 -19.42 17.96
CA PRO A 87 7.87 -18.69 18.32
C PRO A 87 7.87 -18.38 19.82
N ILE A 88 7.45 -17.16 20.18
CA ILE A 88 7.37 -16.71 21.58
C ILE A 88 5.94 -16.86 22.10
N GLU A 89 4.97 -16.34 21.35
CA GLU A 89 3.54 -16.42 21.61
C GLU A 89 2.74 -16.33 20.30
N ASP A 90 1.46 -16.69 20.33
CA ASP A 90 0.57 -16.53 19.19
C ASP A 90 0.27 -15.04 18.91
N ALA A 91 0.13 -14.70 17.63
CA ALA A 91 -0.39 -13.39 17.23
C ALA A 91 -1.79 -13.15 17.85
N PRO A 92 -2.14 -11.91 18.25
CA PRO A 92 -1.46 -10.65 17.95
C PRO A 92 -0.39 -10.24 18.99
N GLY A 93 -0.02 -11.15 19.90
CA GLY A 93 0.93 -10.88 20.97
C GLY A 93 0.34 -10.11 22.15
N SER A 94 1.14 -9.98 23.19
CA SER A 94 0.81 -9.37 24.47
C SER A 94 0.86 -7.84 24.42
N TYR A 95 1.79 -7.25 23.66
CA TYR A 95 2.03 -5.80 23.68
C TYR A 95 0.84 -4.98 23.18
N VAL A 96 0.14 -5.42 22.13
CA VAL A 96 -1.05 -4.73 21.61
C VAL A 96 -2.25 -4.79 22.58
N LYS A 97 -2.22 -5.70 23.57
CA LYS A 97 -3.30 -5.88 24.55
C LYS A 97 -3.12 -5.03 25.81
N VAL A 98 -1.95 -4.40 25.98
CA VAL A 98 -1.68 -3.50 27.10
C VAL A 98 -2.65 -2.32 27.03
N ARG A 99 -3.28 -2.00 28.15
CA ARG A 99 -4.17 -0.84 28.29
C ARG A 99 -3.42 0.24 29.07
N SER A 100 -3.46 1.47 28.56
CA SER A 100 -2.98 2.69 29.24
C SER A 100 -4.07 3.29 30.11
#